data_AF-A0A9E4MNY7-F1
#
_entry.id   AF-A0A9E4MNY7-F1
#
_cell.length_a   1.000
_cell.length_b   1.000
_cell.length_c   1.000
_cell.angle_alpha   90.00
_cell.angle_beta   90.00
_cell.angle_gamma   90.00
#
_symmetry.space_group_name_H-M   'P 1'
#
loop_
_entity.id
_entity.type
_entity.pdbx_description
1 polymer ?
#
loop_
_entity_poly.entity_id
_entity_poly.type
_entity_poly.pdbx_seq_one_letter_code
_entity_poly.pdbx_strand_id
1 'polypeptide(L)'
;MSQASQIWSFSSKIGSRKCLKPKHLFYKSFHTAIDDSFELGPRNTFSGLSFLSSIGNIGSGGEPTIRTKNQDFILGKKQYLKSSFDPKFQDYKLIESHLGYVCAECKTNLDKTMFQEAVATSRDLKIAVPGSLYFLICEFLDMTPVSIISTQIDDVLIVRKTKRMSSNLRQEYRTPRERQLHRQQYVDFLDASKYYSDVFQRMIDKIQALIDDTSPSIENVLDQGHF
;
A
#
# COMPACT_ATOMS: atom_id res chain seq x y z
N MET A 1 8.22 -2.98 -28.07
CA MET A 1 7.14 -3.23 -27.09
C MET A 1 7.80 -3.80 -25.85
N SER A 2 7.94 -3.04 -24.76
CA SER A 2 8.69 -3.50 -23.59
C SER A 2 7.91 -4.57 -22.83
N GLN A 3 8.63 -5.54 -22.25
CA GLN A 3 8.09 -6.67 -21.48
C GLN A 3 7.19 -6.26 -20.30
N ALA A 4 7.14 -4.96 -19.94
CA ALA A 4 6.32 -4.43 -18.84
C ALA A 4 4.79 -4.56 -19.08
N SER A 5 4.33 -4.66 -20.33
CA SER A 5 2.89 -4.73 -20.64
C SER A 5 2.26 -6.12 -20.45
N GLN A 6 3.06 -7.20 -20.37
CA GLN A 6 2.57 -8.58 -20.31
C GLN A 6 2.47 -9.18 -18.89
N ILE A 7 2.78 -8.42 -17.83
CA ILE A 7 3.04 -8.97 -16.47
C ILE A 7 1.87 -8.75 -15.48
N TRP A 8 0.71 -8.28 -15.93
CA TRP A 8 -0.46 -8.08 -15.08
C TRP A 8 -1.44 -9.25 -15.17
N SER A 9 -1.48 -10.10 -14.13
CA SER A 9 -2.50 -11.16 -14.00
C SER A 9 -3.88 -10.54 -13.71
N PHE A 10 -4.75 -10.53 -14.72
CA PHE A 10 -6.18 -10.25 -14.59
C PHE A 10 -6.91 -11.51 -14.09
N SER A 11 -7.40 -11.50 -12.84
CA SER A 11 -8.35 -12.54 -12.41
C SER A 11 -9.77 -12.19 -12.89
N SER A 12 -10.35 -13.04 -13.74
CA SER A 12 -11.65 -12.82 -14.38
C SER A 12 -12.83 -13.25 -13.50
N LYS A 13 -13.29 -12.39 -12.58
CA LYS A 13 -14.66 -12.49 -12.03
C LYS A 13 -15.42 -11.16 -12.13
N ILE A 14 -16.50 -11.18 -12.90
CA ILE A 14 -17.41 -10.06 -13.15
C ILE A 14 -18.16 -9.77 -11.84
N GLY A 15 -18.04 -8.54 -11.34
CA GLY A 15 -18.77 -8.06 -10.16
C GLY A 15 -17.92 -8.03 -8.90
N SER A 16 -17.68 -6.83 -8.36
CA SER A 16 -17.01 -6.51 -7.09
C SER A 16 -15.51 -6.88 -6.97
N ARG A 17 -14.67 -5.86 -6.80
CA ARG A 17 -13.25 -5.90 -6.39
C ARG A 17 -12.27 -6.55 -7.39
N LYS A 18 -12.13 -5.94 -8.57
CA LYS A 18 -10.88 -6.07 -9.33
C LYS A 18 -10.10 -4.79 -9.13
N CYS A 19 -9.07 -4.86 -8.29
CA CYS A 19 -8.01 -3.88 -8.34
C CYS A 19 -6.72 -4.57 -8.75
N LEU A 20 -5.87 -3.79 -9.42
CA LEU A 20 -4.53 -4.19 -9.83
C LEU A 20 -3.79 -4.80 -8.62
N LYS A 21 -3.26 -6.01 -8.75
CA LYS A 21 -2.41 -6.61 -7.71
C LYS A 21 -1.00 -6.74 -8.27
N PRO A 22 -0.03 -5.92 -7.82
CA PRO A 22 1.28 -5.86 -8.46
C PRO A 22 2.23 -7.02 -8.08
N LYS A 23 1.72 -8.09 -7.47
CA LYS A 23 2.49 -9.23 -6.94
C LYS A 23 3.56 -9.79 -7.89
N HIS A 24 3.21 -10.01 -9.16
CA HIS A 24 4.11 -10.69 -10.11
C HIS A 24 5.26 -9.82 -10.62
N LEU A 25 5.06 -8.50 -10.69
CA LEU A 25 6.09 -7.56 -11.13
C LEU A 25 7.14 -7.38 -10.02
N PHE A 26 6.68 -7.21 -8.78
CA PHE A 26 7.57 -7.02 -7.63
C PHE A 26 8.47 -8.21 -7.36
N TYR A 27 7.93 -9.43 -7.37
CA TYR A 27 8.74 -10.61 -7.11
C TYR A 27 9.86 -10.78 -8.15
N LYS A 28 9.59 -10.53 -9.43
CA LYS A 28 10.61 -10.65 -10.48
C LYS A 28 11.67 -9.55 -10.44
N SER A 29 11.28 -8.32 -10.11
CA SER A 29 12.21 -7.18 -10.12
C SER A 29 13.17 -7.18 -8.94
N PHE A 30 12.80 -7.77 -7.80
CA PHE A 30 13.56 -7.61 -6.55
C PHE A 30 14.02 -8.92 -5.88
N HIS A 31 13.78 -10.10 -6.49
CA HIS A 31 14.17 -11.38 -5.90
C HIS A 31 15.66 -11.49 -5.54
N THR A 32 16.54 -10.88 -6.33
CA THR A 32 18.00 -10.91 -6.07
C THR A 32 18.45 -9.94 -4.99
N ALA A 33 17.62 -8.95 -4.63
CA ALA A 33 17.97 -7.88 -3.70
C ALA A 33 17.33 -8.04 -2.31
N ILE A 34 16.38 -8.97 -2.16
CA ILE A 34 15.57 -9.13 -0.95
C ILE A 34 15.67 -10.58 -0.48
N ASP A 35 15.94 -10.80 0.81
CA ASP A 35 16.04 -12.15 1.38
C ASP A 35 14.66 -12.83 1.55
N ASP A 36 14.65 -14.17 1.60
CA ASP A 36 13.44 -15.02 1.63
C ASP A 36 12.52 -14.79 2.86
N SER A 37 12.98 -14.08 3.89
CA SER A 37 12.19 -13.73 5.07
C SER A 37 11.20 -12.58 4.82
N PHE A 38 11.28 -11.91 3.67
CA PHE A 38 10.27 -10.93 3.28
C PHE A 38 9.03 -11.59 2.70
N GLU A 39 7.87 -11.05 3.07
CA GLU A 39 6.57 -11.47 2.56
C GLU A 39 6.00 -10.44 1.60
N LEU A 40 5.31 -10.94 0.56
CA LEU A 40 4.70 -10.13 -0.49
C LEU A 40 3.19 -10.36 -0.63
N GLY A 41 2.43 -9.27 -0.76
CA GLY A 41 1.00 -9.30 -1.08
C GLY A 41 0.09 -8.68 -0.03
N PRO A 42 -1.24 -8.88 -0.12
CA PRO A 42 -2.16 -8.30 0.84
C PRO A 42 -1.94 -8.86 2.24
N ARG A 43 -1.83 -7.99 3.25
CA ARG A 43 -1.57 -8.37 4.64
C ARG A 43 -1.99 -7.24 5.58
N ASN A 44 -2.25 -7.60 6.84
CA ASN A 44 -2.38 -6.62 7.91
C ASN A 44 -1.00 -6.20 8.42
N THR A 45 -0.70 -4.90 8.37
CA THR A 45 0.53 -4.31 8.92
C THR A 45 0.29 -3.68 10.28
N PHE A 46 1.32 -3.67 11.12
CA PHE A 46 1.34 -2.98 12.40
C PHE A 46 1.10 -1.48 12.21
N SER A 47 0.24 -0.90 13.04
CA SER A 47 -0.05 0.54 13.04
C SER A 47 -0.01 1.17 14.43
N GLY A 48 0.20 0.37 15.47
CA GLY A 48 0.36 0.87 16.83
C GLY A 48 0.08 -0.18 17.90
N LEU A 49 0.49 0.14 19.12
CA LEU A 49 0.35 -0.70 20.30
C LEU A 49 -0.14 0.16 21.46
N SER A 50 -1.07 -0.37 22.25
CA SER A 50 -1.61 0.29 23.44
C SER A 50 -1.86 -0.71 24.56
N PHE A 51 -1.61 -0.32 25.79
CA PHE A 51 -2.00 -1.08 26.99
C PHE A 51 -3.30 -0.50 27.52
N LEU A 52 -4.26 -1.39 27.81
CA LEU A 52 -5.57 -1.01 28.35
C LEU A 52 -5.65 -1.21 29.87
N SER A 53 -4.52 -1.53 30.51
CA SER A 53 -4.41 -1.62 31.96
C SER A 53 -4.64 -0.26 32.62
N SER A 54 -5.30 -0.26 33.77
CA SER A 54 -5.52 0.91 34.61
C SER A 54 -5.23 0.58 36.07
N ILE A 55 -5.20 1.60 36.94
CA ILE A 55 -4.94 1.43 38.38
C ILE A 55 -5.96 0.46 39.02
N GLY A 56 -7.22 0.45 38.56
CA GLY A 56 -8.28 -0.43 39.06
C GLY A 56 -8.40 -1.77 38.32
N ASN A 57 -7.70 -1.94 37.20
CA ASN A 57 -7.67 -3.18 36.44
C ASN A 57 -6.29 -3.29 35.77
N ILE A 58 -5.35 -3.91 36.47
CA ILE A 58 -3.96 -4.04 36.03
C ILE A 58 -3.86 -4.99 34.81
N GLY A 59 -4.92 -5.78 34.55
CA GLY A 59 -4.91 -6.88 33.59
C GLY A 59 -3.99 -8.02 34.07
N SER A 60 -4.06 -9.16 33.40
CA SER A 60 -3.08 -10.24 33.55
C SER A 60 -1.99 -10.10 32.48
N GLY A 61 -0.72 -10.32 32.83
CA GLY A 61 0.35 -10.57 31.84
C GLY A 61 0.77 -9.39 30.94
N GLY A 62 0.41 -8.14 31.28
CA GLY A 62 0.81 -6.96 30.52
C GLY A 62 0.26 -6.95 29.09
N GLU A 63 -0.93 -7.50 28.86
CA GLU A 63 -1.46 -7.73 27.51
C GLU A 63 -1.60 -6.44 26.66
N PRO A 64 -0.78 -6.27 25.61
CA PRO A 64 -0.93 -5.17 24.68
C PRO A 64 -2.07 -5.45 23.69
N THR A 65 -2.79 -4.40 23.31
CA THR A 65 -3.65 -4.42 22.12
C THR A 65 -2.87 -3.87 20.93
N ILE A 66 -2.75 -4.66 19.86
CA ILE A 66 -2.16 -4.21 18.61
C ILE A 66 -3.24 -3.73 17.65
N ARG A 67 -3.01 -2.55 17.09
CA ARG A 67 -3.77 -2.02 15.96
C ARG A 67 -3.05 -2.40 14.67
N THR A 68 -3.83 -2.85 13.69
CA THR A 68 -3.33 -3.19 12.37
C THR A 68 -4.15 -2.53 11.28
N LYS A 69 -3.56 -2.40 10.10
CA LYS A 69 -4.21 -1.90 8.89
C LYS A 69 -4.08 -2.92 7.77
N ASN A 70 -5.18 -3.19 7.09
CA ASN A 70 -5.21 -4.09 5.93
C ASN A 70 -4.69 -3.34 4.71
N GLN A 71 -3.56 -3.79 4.17
CA GLN A 71 -2.94 -3.22 2.98
C GLN A 71 -3.24 -4.12 1.77
N ASP A 72 -3.57 -3.52 0.62
CA ASP A 72 -3.79 -4.27 -0.63
C ASP A 72 -2.50 -4.95 -1.14
N PHE A 73 -1.34 -4.38 -0.81
CA PHE A 73 -0.03 -4.95 -1.08
C PHE A 73 0.98 -4.51 -0.01
N ILE A 74 1.81 -5.45 0.44
CA ILE A 74 3.01 -5.18 1.23
C ILE A 74 4.24 -5.84 0.60
N LEU A 75 5.40 -5.22 0.81
CA LEU A 75 6.69 -5.86 1.00
C LEU A 75 7.07 -5.64 2.46
N GLY A 76 7.09 -6.71 3.24
CA GLY A 76 7.23 -6.59 4.69
C GLY A 76 7.88 -7.80 5.33
N LYS A 77 8.12 -7.72 6.64
CA LYS A 77 8.55 -8.86 7.45
C LYS A 77 7.57 -9.12 8.57
N LYS A 78 7.37 -10.41 8.87
CA LYS A 78 6.66 -10.82 10.07
C LYS A 78 7.51 -10.49 11.30
N GLN A 79 6.87 -9.94 12.33
CA GLN A 79 7.47 -9.59 13.61
C GLN A 79 6.73 -10.26 14.77
N TYR A 80 7.49 -10.51 15.84
CA TYR A 80 7.01 -11.14 17.06
C TYR A 80 7.31 -10.20 18.24
N LEU A 81 6.30 -9.93 19.05
CA LEU A 81 6.40 -9.08 20.24
C LEU A 81 6.04 -9.90 21.47
N LYS A 82 6.91 -9.87 22.49
CA LYS A 82 6.63 -10.44 23.81
C LYS A 82 6.40 -9.32 24.81
N SER A 83 5.34 -9.41 25.59
CA SER A 83 5.09 -8.52 26.72
C SER A 83 4.83 -9.33 27.98
N SER A 84 5.35 -8.87 29.11
CA SER A 84 5.18 -9.50 30.42
C SER A 84 5.44 -8.48 31.52
N PHE A 85 4.86 -8.71 32.70
CA PHE A 85 5.25 -8.04 33.94
C PHE A 85 6.37 -8.80 34.68
N ASP A 86 6.66 -10.04 34.31
CA ASP A 86 7.76 -10.82 34.85
C ASP A 86 9.03 -10.57 34.02
N PRO A 87 10.13 -10.07 34.62
CA PRO A 87 11.39 -9.86 33.91
C PRO A 87 12.00 -11.14 33.33
N LYS A 88 11.59 -12.32 33.82
CA LYS A 88 12.01 -13.62 33.29
C LYS A 88 11.12 -14.11 32.14
N PHE A 89 10.04 -13.40 31.81
CA PHE A 89 9.06 -13.75 30.78
C PHE A 89 8.54 -15.20 30.93
N GLN A 90 8.29 -15.66 32.15
CA GLN A 90 7.69 -17.00 32.35
C GLN A 90 6.20 -17.00 32.01
N ASP A 91 5.51 -15.90 32.32
CA ASP A 91 4.12 -15.65 31.93
C ASP A 91 4.08 -14.42 31.00
N TYR A 92 4.16 -14.66 29.69
CA TYR A 92 4.23 -13.62 28.68
C TYR A 92 3.15 -13.76 27.62
N LYS A 93 2.74 -12.62 27.07
CA LYS A 93 1.91 -12.57 25.87
C LYS A 93 2.78 -12.50 24.63
N LEU A 94 2.66 -13.48 23.73
CA LEU A 94 3.21 -13.42 22.38
C LEU A 94 2.18 -12.80 21.44
N ILE A 95 2.62 -11.80 20.66
CA ILE A 95 1.81 -11.21 19.60
C ILE A 95 2.59 -11.26 18.30
N GLU A 96 1.89 -11.55 17.21
CA GLU A 96 2.44 -11.56 15.87
C GLU A 96 1.86 -10.40 15.06
N SER A 97 2.71 -9.75 14.26
CA SER A 97 2.29 -8.69 13.34
C SER A 97 3.23 -8.63 12.13
N HIS A 98 3.02 -7.67 11.23
CA HIS A 98 3.90 -7.46 10.07
C HIS A 98 4.34 -6.01 10.02
N LEU A 99 5.63 -5.78 9.82
CA LEU A 99 6.17 -4.48 9.46
C LEU A 99 6.11 -4.36 7.94
N GLY A 100 5.42 -3.35 7.42
CA GLY A 100 5.39 -3.04 6.00
C GLY A 100 6.46 -2.01 5.67
N TYR A 101 7.48 -2.41 4.91
CA TYR A 101 8.52 -1.49 4.42
C TYR A 101 8.11 -0.82 3.11
N VAL A 102 7.30 -1.52 2.31
CA VAL A 102 6.56 -0.92 1.20
C VAL A 102 5.12 -1.34 1.34
N CYS A 103 4.20 -0.39 1.31
CA CYS A 103 2.77 -0.61 1.36
C CYS A 103 2.11 0.08 0.17
N ALA A 104 1.08 -0.54 -0.38
CA ALA A 104 0.26 0.10 -1.40
C ALA A 104 -1.22 -0.19 -1.21
N GLU A 105 -2.02 0.86 -1.40
CA GLU A 105 -3.48 0.78 -1.53
C GLU A 105 -3.84 0.82 -3.01
N CYS A 106 -4.69 -0.11 -3.45
CA CYS A 106 -5.08 -0.24 -4.84
C CYS A 106 -6.58 0.05 -4.97
N LYS A 107 -6.94 1.13 -5.68
CA LYS A 107 -8.34 1.52 -5.91
C LYS A 107 -8.67 1.63 -7.40
N THR A 108 -9.91 1.37 -7.76
CA THR A 108 -10.37 1.60 -9.15
C THR A 108 -10.45 3.10 -9.45
N ASN A 109 -10.84 3.91 -8.48
CA ASN A 109 -10.94 5.36 -8.63
C ASN A 109 -10.37 6.06 -7.40
N LEU A 110 -9.86 7.28 -7.59
CA LEU A 110 -9.42 8.15 -6.51
C LEU A 110 -10.40 9.30 -6.32
N ASP A 111 -11.18 9.25 -5.24
CA ASP A 111 -12.00 10.37 -4.79
C ASP A 111 -11.42 11.05 -3.54
N LYS A 112 -12.02 12.18 -3.14
CA LYS A 112 -11.52 12.99 -2.01
C LYS A 112 -11.53 12.21 -0.69
N THR A 113 -12.56 11.40 -0.44
CA THR A 113 -12.69 10.64 0.81
C THR A 113 -11.62 9.57 0.89
N MET A 114 -11.43 8.80 -0.20
CA MET A 114 -10.37 7.79 -0.30
C MET A 114 -8.98 8.41 -0.14
N PHE A 115 -8.75 9.59 -0.72
CA PHE A 115 -7.48 10.30 -0.54
C PHE A 115 -7.22 10.67 0.94
N GLN A 116 -8.22 11.19 1.65
CA GLN A 116 -8.06 11.54 3.08
C GLN A 116 -7.84 10.30 3.97
N GLU A 117 -8.52 9.18 3.67
CA GLU A 117 -8.27 7.90 4.35
C GLU A 117 -6.85 7.39 4.10
N ALA A 118 -6.35 7.53 2.88
CA ALA A 118 -4.98 7.17 2.53
C ALA A 118 -3.96 8.07 3.25
N VAL A 119 -4.24 9.37 3.40
CA VAL A 119 -3.39 10.29 4.19
C VAL A 119 -3.30 9.83 5.65
N ALA A 120 -4.44 9.52 6.29
CA ALA A 120 -4.45 9.02 7.66
C ALA A 120 -3.68 7.68 7.80
N THR A 121 -3.90 6.75 6.87
CA THR A 121 -3.22 5.45 6.87
C THR A 121 -1.71 5.59 6.67
N SER A 122 -1.27 6.46 5.75
CA SER A 122 0.15 6.73 5.53
C SER A 122 0.84 7.29 6.77
N ARG A 123 0.12 8.13 7.54
CA ARG A 123 0.59 8.68 8.80
C ARG A 123 0.76 7.59 9.86
N ASP A 124 -0.26 6.76 10.06
CA ASP A 124 -0.19 5.65 11.02
C ASP A 124 0.95 4.68 10.66
N LEU A 125 1.14 4.40 9.37
CA LEU A 125 2.20 3.53 8.87
C LEU A 125 3.59 4.11 9.16
N LYS A 126 3.86 5.37 8.84
CA LYS A 126 5.19 5.95 9.07
C LYS A 126 5.45 6.30 10.55
N ILE A 127 4.42 6.43 11.38
CA ILE A 127 4.61 6.41 12.84
C ILE A 127 5.13 5.03 13.28
N ALA A 128 4.58 3.96 12.72
CA ALA A 128 4.99 2.59 13.03
C ALA A 128 6.35 2.21 12.42
N VAL A 129 6.61 2.62 11.19
CA VAL A 129 7.80 2.31 10.39
C VAL A 129 8.21 3.57 9.61
N PRO A 130 9.06 4.45 10.18
CA PRO A 130 9.40 5.75 9.58
C PRO A 130 9.95 5.69 8.16
N GLY A 131 10.77 4.68 7.87
CA GLY A 131 11.34 4.44 6.54
C GLY A 131 10.41 3.73 5.56
N SER A 132 9.13 3.50 5.91
CA SER A 132 8.20 2.82 5.02
C SER A 132 7.80 3.68 3.83
N LEU A 133 7.71 3.08 2.65
CA LEU A 133 7.10 3.67 1.47
C LEU A 133 5.61 3.35 1.40
N TYR A 134 4.79 4.36 1.13
CA TYR A 134 3.35 4.25 1.00
C TYR A 134 2.86 4.80 -0.34
N PHE A 135 2.23 3.92 -1.12
CA PHE A 135 1.72 4.23 -2.46
C PHE A 135 0.19 4.17 -2.52
N LEU A 136 -0.42 5.11 -3.22
CA LEU A 136 -1.83 5.04 -3.60
C LEU A 136 -1.95 4.80 -5.10
N ILE A 137 -2.31 3.59 -5.49
CA ILE A 137 -2.38 3.16 -6.90
C ILE A 137 -3.83 3.15 -7.35
N CYS A 138 -4.18 4.02 -8.29
CA CYS A 138 -5.54 4.19 -8.76
C CYS A 138 -5.64 4.06 -10.28
N GLU A 139 -6.70 3.42 -10.78
CA GLU A 139 -6.90 3.38 -12.24
C GLU A 139 -7.35 4.73 -12.79
N PHE A 140 -8.32 5.37 -12.14
CA PHE A 140 -8.93 6.62 -12.61
C PHE A 140 -8.91 7.71 -11.54
N LEU A 141 -8.75 8.97 -11.97
CA LEU A 141 -8.85 10.14 -11.09
C LEU A 141 -10.31 10.64 -11.02
N ASP A 142 -10.87 10.83 -9.83
CA ASP A 142 -12.27 11.29 -9.59
C ASP A 142 -12.31 12.47 -8.60
N MET A 143 -11.23 13.24 -8.53
CA MET A 143 -11.13 14.46 -7.72
C MET A 143 -10.21 15.48 -8.40
N THR A 144 -10.28 16.73 -7.94
CA THR A 144 -9.26 17.74 -8.28
C THR A 144 -7.93 17.33 -7.67
N PRO A 145 -6.82 17.28 -8.44
CA PRO A 145 -5.50 16.99 -7.89
C PRO A 145 -5.15 17.93 -6.74
N VAL A 146 -4.55 17.37 -5.70
CA VAL A 146 -4.02 18.11 -4.55
C VAL A 146 -2.56 17.74 -4.34
N SER A 147 -1.78 18.66 -3.78
CA SER A 147 -0.38 18.38 -3.45
C SER A 147 -0.29 17.32 -2.35
N ILE A 148 0.64 16.39 -2.53
CA ILE A 148 0.95 15.34 -1.54
C ILE A 148 2.14 15.72 -0.66
N ILE A 149 2.82 16.84 -0.94
CA ILE A 149 4.04 17.28 -0.24
C ILE A 149 3.81 17.44 1.27
N SER A 150 2.62 17.90 1.67
CA SER A 150 2.25 18.06 3.08
C SER A 150 1.72 16.78 3.74
N THR A 151 1.77 15.65 3.04
CA THR A 151 1.25 14.35 3.49
C THR A 151 2.39 13.37 3.68
N GLN A 152 2.07 12.18 4.22
CA GLN A 152 3.03 11.07 4.37
C GLN A 152 2.89 10.02 3.26
N ILE A 153 2.19 10.35 2.17
CA ILE A 153 2.10 9.51 0.97
C ILE A 153 3.33 9.76 0.11
N ASP A 154 4.06 8.71 -0.26
CA ASP A 154 5.27 8.82 -1.06
C ASP A 154 4.99 8.96 -2.56
N ASP A 155 3.87 8.41 -3.04
CA ASP A 155 3.36 8.68 -4.39
C ASP A 155 1.88 8.32 -4.57
N VAL A 156 1.24 9.02 -5.50
CA VAL A 156 -0.12 8.73 -5.98
C VAL A 156 -0.07 8.45 -7.47
N LEU A 157 -0.36 7.20 -7.84
CA LEU A 157 -0.16 6.70 -9.19
C LEU A 157 -1.50 6.53 -9.90
N ILE A 158 -1.76 7.33 -10.93
CA ILE A 158 -2.91 7.15 -11.82
C ILE A 158 -2.49 6.32 -13.03
N VAL A 159 -2.66 5.00 -12.93
CA VAL A 159 -2.01 4.04 -13.85
C VAL A 159 -2.57 4.07 -15.27
N ARG A 160 -3.77 4.63 -15.47
CA ARG A 160 -4.36 4.86 -16.81
C ARG A 160 -4.27 6.31 -17.28
N LYS A 161 -3.67 7.21 -16.49
CA LYS A 161 -3.56 8.66 -16.76
C LYS A 161 -4.88 9.31 -17.22
N THR A 162 -6.02 8.82 -16.72
CA THR A 162 -7.34 9.20 -17.23
C THR A 162 -8.29 9.54 -16.08
N LYS A 163 -9.15 10.54 -16.31
CA LYS A 163 -10.22 10.90 -15.38
C LYS A 163 -11.32 9.85 -15.43
N ARG A 164 -11.94 9.55 -14.29
CA ARG A 164 -13.11 8.68 -14.26
C ARG A 164 -14.25 9.30 -15.05
N MET A 165 -15.07 8.45 -15.69
CA MET A 165 -16.32 8.90 -16.31
C MET A 165 -17.18 9.69 -15.31
N SER A 166 -17.75 10.79 -15.78
CA SER A 166 -18.54 11.71 -14.96
C SER A 166 -19.75 10.99 -14.32
N SER A 167 -20.19 11.49 -13.18
CA SER A 167 -21.34 10.92 -12.46
C SER A 167 -22.61 10.85 -13.30
N ASN A 168 -22.80 11.81 -14.20
CA ASN A 168 -23.99 11.92 -15.06
C ASN A 168 -24.01 10.77 -16.08
N LEU A 169 -22.90 10.55 -16.80
CA LEU A 169 -22.77 9.43 -17.72
C LEU A 169 -22.89 8.09 -16.97
N ARG A 170 -22.36 8.00 -15.74
CA ARG A 170 -22.48 6.77 -14.93
C ARG A 170 -23.92 6.43 -14.52
N GLN A 171 -24.86 7.38 -14.53
CA GLN A 171 -26.27 7.07 -14.25
C GLN A 171 -26.87 6.16 -15.33
N GLU A 172 -26.35 6.19 -16.54
CA GLU A 172 -26.75 5.33 -17.66
C GLU A 172 -26.27 3.89 -17.51
N TYR A 173 -25.60 3.54 -16.40
CA TYR A 173 -25.07 2.20 -16.12
C TYR A 173 -25.64 1.60 -14.83
N ARG A 174 -26.76 2.13 -14.31
CA ARG A 174 -27.30 1.72 -13.00
C ARG A 174 -27.87 0.30 -13.02
N THR A 175 -28.63 -0.05 -14.04
CA THR A 175 -29.27 -1.37 -14.13
C THR A 175 -28.44 -2.37 -14.95
N PRO A 176 -28.63 -3.69 -14.77
CA PRO A 176 -28.00 -4.70 -15.62
C PRO A 176 -28.32 -4.52 -17.11
N ARG A 177 -29.56 -4.13 -17.44
CA ARG A 177 -30.01 -3.92 -18.83
C ARG A 177 -29.30 -2.74 -19.47
N GLU A 178 -29.22 -1.59 -18.79
CA GLU A 178 -28.52 -0.42 -19.32
C GLU A 178 -27.01 -0.70 -19.46
N ARG A 179 -26.38 -1.42 -18.52
CA ARG A 179 -24.98 -1.84 -18.67
C ARG A 179 -24.72 -2.73 -19.89
N GLN A 180 -25.69 -3.55 -20.29
CA GLN A 180 -25.58 -4.33 -21.52
C GLN A 180 -25.69 -3.43 -22.75
N LEU A 181 -26.62 -2.48 -22.74
CA LEU A 181 -26.84 -1.52 -23.82
C LEU A 181 -25.60 -0.64 -24.05
N HIS A 182 -25.03 -0.09 -22.98
CA HIS A 182 -23.87 0.82 -23.03
C HIS A 182 -22.52 0.08 -22.95
N ARG A 183 -22.52 -1.25 -23.07
CA ARG A 183 -21.31 -2.06 -22.91
C ARG A 183 -20.19 -1.63 -23.85
N GLN A 184 -20.52 -1.43 -25.13
CA GLN A 184 -19.52 -1.10 -26.14
C GLN A 184 -18.85 0.24 -25.84
N GLN A 185 -19.63 1.27 -25.49
CA GLN A 185 -19.11 2.58 -25.09
C GLN A 185 -18.14 2.48 -23.90
N TYR A 186 -18.46 1.64 -22.92
CA TYR A 186 -17.58 1.41 -21.78
C TYR A 186 -16.30 0.65 -22.15
N VAL A 187 -16.39 -0.32 -23.07
CA VAL A 187 -15.21 -1.03 -23.61
C VAL A 187 -14.30 -0.05 -24.35
N ASP A 188 -14.86 0.77 -25.25
CA ASP A 188 -14.13 1.78 -26.01
C ASP A 188 -13.42 2.77 -25.07
N PHE A 189 -14.08 3.18 -23.98
CA PHE A 189 -13.47 4.00 -22.94
C PHE A 189 -12.27 3.30 -22.26
N LEU A 190 -12.40 2.02 -21.91
CA LEU A 190 -11.30 1.25 -21.31
C LEU A 190 -10.13 1.04 -22.28
N ASP A 191 -10.42 0.83 -23.57
CA ASP A 191 -9.41 0.61 -24.62
C ASP A 191 -8.65 1.90 -24.96
N ALA A 192 -9.31 3.06 -24.87
CA ALA A 192 -8.67 4.36 -24.96
C ALA A 192 -7.80 4.65 -23.72
N SER A 193 -8.19 4.13 -22.55
CA SER A 193 -7.56 4.41 -21.26
C SER A 193 -6.56 3.30 -20.84
N LYS A 194 -5.56 3.03 -21.67
CA LYS A 194 -4.60 1.93 -21.43
C LYS A 194 -3.76 2.13 -20.17
N TYR A 195 -3.19 1.05 -19.65
CA TYR A 195 -2.19 1.14 -18.58
C TYR A 195 -0.86 1.66 -19.13
N TYR A 196 -0.23 2.54 -18.36
CA TYR A 196 1.03 3.19 -18.71
C TYR A 196 2.17 2.59 -17.90
N SER A 197 3.13 1.95 -18.58
CA SER A 197 4.24 1.23 -17.93
C SER A 197 5.18 2.15 -17.15
N ASP A 198 5.37 3.38 -17.62
CA ASP A 198 6.21 4.38 -16.96
C ASP A 198 5.70 4.78 -15.56
N VAL A 199 4.38 4.71 -15.36
CA VAL A 199 3.77 4.97 -14.04
C VAL A 199 4.17 3.89 -13.03
N PHE A 200 4.26 2.64 -13.47
CA PHE A 200 4.74 1.55 -12.62
C PHE A 200 6.25 1.59 -12.41
N GLN A 201 7.00 1.97 -13.45
CA GLN A 201 8.45 2.11 -13.34
C GLN A 201 8.82 3.11 -12.25
N ARG A 202 8.10 4.24 -12.15
CA ARG A 202 8.28 5.22 -11.07
C ARG A 202 8.16 4.63 -9.66
N MET A 203 7.24 3.68 -9.45
CA MET A 203 7.09 2.98 -8.18
C MET A 203 8.30 2.07 -7.92
N ILE A 204 8.72 1.32 -8.95
CA ILE A 204 9.88 0.42 -8.89
C ILE A 204 11.14 1.22 -8.57
N ASP A 205 11.38 2.35 -9.23
CA ASP A 205 12.56 3.19 -9.03
C ASP A 205 12.63 3.71 -7.58
N LYS A 206 11.50 4.12 -7.00
CA LYS A 206 11.41 4.55 -5.59
C LYS A 206 11.72 3.40 -4.62
N ILE A 207 11.25 2.20 -4.92
CA ILE A 207 11.50 1.03 -4.08
C ILE A 207 12.97 0.60 -4.21
N GLN A 208 13.54 0.64 -5.41
CA GLN A 208 14.95 0.36 -5.63
C GLN A 208 15.83 1.36 -4.87
N ALA A 209 15.51 2.65 -4.93
CA ALA A 209 16.21 3.67 -4.16
C ALA A 209 16.17 3.39 -2.65
N LEU A 210 15.04 2.93 -2.10
CA LEU A 210 14.96 2.52 -0.68
C LEU A 210 15.84 1.30 -0.36
N ILE A 211 15.93 0.34 -1.28
CA ILE A 211 16.76 -0.86 -1.10
C ILE A 211 18.25 -0.49 -1.16
N ASP A 212 18.62 0.42 -2.05
CA ASP A 212 19.99 0.88 -2.27
C ASP A 212 20.45 1.89 -1.18
N ASP A 213 19.50 2.53 -0.49
CA ASP A 213 19.71 3.41 0.67
C ASP A 213 20.17 2.59 1.88
N THR A 214 21.40 2.11 1.78
CA THR A 214 22.14 1.47 2.86
C THR A 214 22.51 2.52 3.91
N SER A 215 22.48 2.13 5.19
CA SER A 215 22.78 3.03 6.31
C SER A 215 24.05 3.83 6.02
N PRO A 216 24.00 5.17 6.14
CA PRO A 216 25.13 6.00 5.73
C PRO A 216 26.35 5.60 6.55
N SER A 217 27.44 5.21 5.89
CA SER A 217 28.66 4.85 6.58
C SER A 217 29.20 6.09 7.30
N ILE A 218 29.75 5.90 8.50
CA ILE A 218 30.34 6.99 9.29
C ILE A 218 31.36 7.77 8.43
N GLU A 219 32.13 7.06 7.61
CA GLU A 219 33.10 7.64 6.68
C GLU A 219 32.45 8.56 5.64
N ASN A 220 31.33 8.14 5.02
CA ASN A 220 30.61 8.97 4.05
C ASN A 220 30.00 10.22 4.68
N VAL A 221 29.43 10.09 5.88
CA VAL A 221 28.85 11.23 6.62
C VAL A 221 29.93 12.23 7.04
N LEU A 222 31.08 11.74 7.50
CA LEU A 222 32.19 12.59 7.92
C LEU A 222 32.86 13.29 6.73
N ASP A 223 32.93 12.66 5.57
CA ASP A 223 33.44 13.26 4.33
C ASP A 223 32.49 14.31 3.75
N GLN A 224 31.19 14.02 3.74
CA GLN A 224 30.16 14.93 3.19
C GLN A 224 29.72 16.04 4.16
N GLY A 225 29.97 15.87 5.46
CA GLY A 225 29.65 16.84 6.51
C GLY A 225 28.14 16.98 6.82
N HIS A 226 27.31 16.06 6.34
CA HIS A 226 25.87 16.00 6.62
C HIS A 226 25.32 14.57 6.46
N PHE A 227 24.12 14.33 6.98
CA PHE A 227 23.37 13.08 6.87
C PHE A 227 22.47 13.08 5.63
#